data_AF-A0A2Y9PSJ1-F1
#
_entry.id   AF-A0A2Y9PSJ1-F1
#
_cell.length_a   1.000
_cell.length_b   1.000
_cell.length_c   1.000
_cell.angle_alpha   90.00
_cell.angle_beta   90.00
_cell.angle_gamma   90.00
#
_symmetry.space_group_name_H-M   'P 1'
#
loop_
_entity.id
_entity.type
_entity.pdbx_description
1 polymer ?
#
loop_
_entity_poly.entity_id
_entity_poly.type
_entity_poly.pdbx_seq_one_letter_code
_entity_poly.pdbx_strand_id
1 'polypeptide(L)'
;MQTLIHLLKCNIGTGLLGLPLAMKNAGLLVGPFSLLAIGILTVHCMVILLNCAHRLSQRLQKTFVNYGEAMMYSLETCPNTWLRTHSVWGRYTVSFLLIITQLGFCSVYFMFMADNLQQMVEEAYVTSNTCRPRKILVLTPTLDIRFYMLAILPFLILLVFIQNLRVLSVFSTLASITTLWSMALIFEYIVQEIPDPRNLPLMASWKTFLLFFGTAIFTFEGVGMVLSLRNQMKHPQQFSFVLYLGMSLVIILYTCLGTLGYMKFGSNTQASITLNLPNCWLYQSVKLMYSIGIFFTYALQFHVPAEIIIPVVISQASESWVLFADLSVRTALVCLTCVSAILIPRLDLVISLVGSVSSSALALIIPPLLELITFYPEDMSCVTIAKDIMISILGLLGCVFGTYQALYELIQPSNYSIANSTAVYA
;
A
#
# COMPACT_ATOMS: atom_id res chain seq x y z
N MET A 1 -14.57 -12.78 -13.61
CA MET A 1 -14.71 -11.30 -13.67
C MET A 1 -14.76 -10.65 -12.29
N GLN A 2 -15.66 -11.06 -11.39
CA GLN A 2 -15.73 -10.50 -10.02
C GLN A 2 -14.38 -10.56 -9.26
N THR A 3 -13.70 -11.71 -9.26
CA THR A 3 -12.38 -11.85 -8.61
C THR A 3 -11.30 -10.95 -9.22
N LEU A 4 -11.33 -10.73 -10.54
CA LEU A 4 -10.42 -9.79 -11.21
C LEU A 4 -10.65 -8.37 -10.69
N ILE A 5 -11.90 -7.95 -10.55
CA ILE A 5 -12.27 -6.63 -10.01
C ILE A 5 -11.82 -6.51 -8.55
N HIS A 6 -12.01 -7.55 -7.74
CA HIS A 6 -11.53 -7.56 -6.35
C HIS A 6 -10.00 -7.50 -6.27
N LEU A 7 -9.28 -8.24 -7.13
CA LEU A 7 -7.82 -8.21 -7.20
C LEU A 7 -7.31 -6.83 -7.59
N LEU A 8 -7.90 -6.23 -8.63
CA LEU A 8 -7.58 -4.87 -9.05
C LEU A 8 -7.85 -3.88 -7.92
N LYS A 9 -9.00 -4.00 -7.25
CA LYS A 9 -9.37 -3.15 -6.10
C LYS A 9 -8.40 -3.30 -4.93
N CYS A 10 -7.94 -4.51 -4.62
CA CYS A 10 -7.00 -4.74 -3.53
C CYS A 10 -5.63 -4.12 -3.81
N ASN A 11 -5.19 -4.09 -5.07
CA ASN A 11 -3.91 -3.47 -5.44
C ASN A 11 -4.06 -1.96 -5.61
N ILE A 12 -5.12 -1.48 -6.27
CA ILE A 12 -5.39 -0.06 -6.54
C ILE A 12 -5.84 0.64 -5.26
N GLY A 13 -4.85 1.03 -4.44
CA GLY A 13 -5.01 1.85 -3.23
C GLY A 13 -4.24 3.17 -3.32
N THR A 14 -3.91 3.76 -2.16
CA THR A 14 -3.15 5.02 -2.09
C THR A 14 -1.72 4.91 -2.60
N GLY A 15 -1.13 3.70 -2.67
CA GLY A 15 0.22 3.50 -3.20
C GLY A 15 0.38 4.06 -4.61
N LEU A 16 -0.65 3.88 -5.45
CA LEU A 16 -0.73 4.44 -6.80
C LEU A 16 -0.53 5.97 -6.82
N LEU A 17 -1.11 6.68 -5.85
CA LEU A 17 -1.08 8.14 -5.82
C LEU A 17 0.30 8.71 -5.46
N GLY A 18 1.13 7.91 -4.79
CA GLY A 18 2.53 8.24 -4.48
C GLY A 18 3.53 7.85 -5.56
N LEU A 19 3.11 7.12 -6.61
CA LEU A 19 4.02 6.66 -7.67
C LEU A 19 4.73 7.78 -8.44
N PRO A 20 4.12 8.94 -8.76
CA PRO A 20 4.86 10.02 -9.41
C PRO A 20 6.04 10.51 -8.56
N LEU A 21 5.86 10.62 -7.24
CA LEU A 21 6.95 10.98 -6.33
C LEU A 21 8.00 9.85 -6.26
N ALA A 22 7.56 8.60 -6.29
CA ALA A 22 8.47 7.47 -6.39
C ALA A 22 9.33 7.57 -7.67
N MET A 23 8.72 7.89 -8.83
CA MET A 23 9.46 8.10 -10.08
C MET A 23 10.42 9.28 -9.99
N LYS A 24 10.05 10.37 -9.31
CA LYS A 24 10.97 11.48 -9.00
C LYS A 24 12.18 11.00 -8.18
N ASN A 25 11.95 10.10 -7.23
CA ASN A 25 13.00 9.56 -6.34
C ASN A 25 13.93 8.54 -7.03
N ALA A 26 13.52 7.93 -8.15
CA ALA A 26 14.34 7.01 -8.94
C ALA A 26 14.94 7.63 -10.22
N GLY A 27 14.24 8.60 -10.83
CA GLY A 27 14.58 9.19 -12.12
C GLY A 27 13.69 8.68 -13.26
N LEU A 28 13.65 9.45 -14.36
CA LEU A 28 12.72 9.22 -15.47
C LEU A 28 12.97 7.90 -16.22
N LEU A 29 14.21 7.42 -16.27
CA LEU A 29 14.58 6.17 -16.94
C LEU A 29 14.59 5.00 -15.97
N VAL A 30 15.29 5.15 -14.83
CA VAL A 30 15.48 4.07 -13.87
C VAL A 30 14.18 3.72 -13.14
N GLY A 31 13.32 4.69 -12.85
CA GLY A 31 12.05 4.46 -12.16
C GLY A 31 11.14 3.46 -12.88
N PRO A 32 10.78 3.69 -14.15
CA PRO A 32 9.87 2.81 -14.89
C PRO A 32 10.40 1.39 -15.07
N PHE A 33 11.69 1.25 -15.41
CA PHE A 33 12.31 -0.08 -15.53
C PHE A 33 12.34 -0.81 -14.19
N SER A 34 12.67 -0.10 -13.11
CA SER A 34 12.70 -0.70 -11.77
C SER A 34 11.30 -1.05 -11.27
N LEU A 35 10.29 -0.22 -11.56
CA LEU A 35 8.91 -0.50 -11.17
C LEU A 35 8.37 -1.72 -11.92
N LEU A 36 8.67 -1.85 -13.21
CA LEU A 36 8.34 -3.02 -14.01
C LEU A 36 9.03 -4.28 -13.46
N ALA A 37 10.32 -4.19 -13.14
CA ALA A 37 11.08 -5.31 -12.58
C ALA A 37 10.52 -5.75 -11.21
N ILE A 38 10.23 -4.80 -10.31
CA ILE A 38 9.61 -5.09 -9.01
C ILE A 38 8.21 -5.68 -9.20
N GLY A 39 7.41 -5.16 -10.13
CA GLY A 39 6.10 -5.71 -10.46
C GLY A 39 6.14 -7.15 -10.96
N ILE A 40 7.07 -7.48 -11.87
CA ILE A 40 7.26 -8.87 -12.33
C ILE A 40 7.71 -9.77 -11.17
N LEU A 41 8.60 -9.26 -10.33
CA LEU A 41 9.11 -9.99 -9.17
C LEU A 41 8.02 -10.29 -8.13
N THR A 42 7.16 -9.32 -7.82
CA THR A 42 6.05 -9.50 -6.88
C THR A 42 5.01 -10.47 -7.43
N VAL A 43 4.67 -10.38 -8.72
CA VAL A 43 3.78 -11.36 -9.39
C VAL A 43 4.35 -12.77 -9.30
N HIS A 44 5.65 -12.93 -9.58
CA HIS A 44 6.32 -14.22 -9.43
C HIS A 44 6.22 -14.75 -8.00
N CYS A 45 6.46 -13.92 -6.99
CA CYS A 45 6.32 -14.30 -5.58
C CYS A 45 4.88 -14.65 -5.18
N MET A 46 3.87 -13.97 -5.74
CA MET A 46 2.45 -14.34 -5.56
C MET A 46 2.17 -15.74 -6.12
N VAL A 47 2.72 -16.06 -7.30
CA VAL A 47 2.57 -17.39 -7.93
C VAL A 47 3.25 -18.48 -7.11
N ILE A 48 4.46 -18.22 -6.61
CA ILE A 48 5.16 -19.12 -5.68
C ILE A 48 4.28 -19.44 -4.48
N LEU A 49 3.73 -18.41 -3.84
CA LEU A 49 2.87 -18.55 -2.67
C LEU A 49 1.63 -19.41 -2.98
N LEU A 50 0.99 -19.18 -4.13
CA LEU A 50 -0.15 -19.97 -4.59
C LEU A 50 0.18 -21.45 -4.84
N ASN A 51 1.34 -21.73 -5.43
CA ASN A 51 1.81 -23.07 -5.73
C ASN A 51 2.10 -23.83 -4.43
N CYS A 52 2.79 -23.19 -3.49
CA CYS A 52 3.07 -23.75 -2.16
C CYS A 52 1.77 -24.05 -1.40
N ALA A 53 0.84 -23.09 -1.35
CA ALA A 53 -0.44 -23.28 -0.68
C ALA A 53 -1.27 -24.41 -1.32
N HIS A 54 -1.25 -24.52 -2.65
CA HIS A 54 -1.93 -25.62 -3.35
C HIS A 54 -1.32 -26.98 -3.01
N ARG A 55 0.01 -27.09 -3.02
CA ARG A 55 0.73 -28.32 -2.68
C ARG A 55 0.46 -28.74 -1.25
N LEU A 56 0.47 -27.80 -0.30
CA LEU A 56 0.19 -28.06 1.11
C LEU A 56 -1.28 -28.47 1.33
N SER A 57 -2.23 -27.80 0.67
CA SER A 57 -3.65 -28.15 0.69
C SER A 57 -3.88 -29.60 0.21
N GLN A 58 -3.20 -30.02 -0.86
CA GLN A 58 -3.26 -31.41 -1.35
C GLN A 58 -2.63 -32.41 -0.39
N ARG A 59 -1.43 -32.13 0.15
CA ARG A 59 -0.71 -33.02 1.07
C ARG A 59 -1.44 -33.21 2.40
N LEU A 60 -2.03 -32.14 2.94
CA LEU A 60 -2.66 -32.15 4.26
C LEU A 60 -4.18 -32.34 4.21
N GLN A 61 -4.76 -32.56 3.03
CA GLN A 61 -6.21 -32.71 2.82
C GLN A 61 -7.02 -31.56 3.44
N LYS A 62 -6.50 -30.33 3.35
CA LYS A 62 -7.15 -29.11 3.85
C LYS A 62 -7.79 -28.37 2.69
N THR A 63 -9.04 -27.94 2.86
CA THR A 63 -9.81 -27.23 1.82
C THR A 63 -9.26 -25.85 1.50
N PHE A 64 -8.81 -25.10 2.52
CA PHE A 64 -8.29 -23.74 2.37
C PHE A 64 -7.11 -23.51 3.31
N VAL A 65 -6.15 -22.70 2.87
CA VAL A 65 -4.94 -22.35 3.63
C VAL A 65 -4.74 -20.85 3.55
N ASN A 66 -4.69 -20.19 4.71
CA ASN A 66 -4.35 -18.77 4.82
C ASN A 66 -2.83 -18.55 4.79
N TYR A 67 -2.35 -17.32 4.57
CA TYR A 67 -0.91 -17.08 4.45
C TYR A 67 -0.13 -17.51 5.72
N GLY A 68 -0.60 -17.14 6.90
CA GLY A 68 0.03 -17.59 8.16
C GLY A 68 -0.02 -19.12 8.35
N GLU A 69 -1.09 -19.77 7.89
CA GLU A 69 -1.21 -21.23 7.95
C GLU A 69 -0.31 -21.93 6.94
N ALA A 70 -0.13 -21.35 5.74
CA ALA A 70 0.80 -21.86 4.73
C ALA A 70 2.22 -21.93 5.29
N MET A 71 2.65 -20.90 6.03
CA MET A 71 3.95 -20.88 6.70
C MET A 71 4.05 -21.91 7.84
N MET A 72 2.99 -22.07 8.62
CA MET A 72 2.96 -23.07 9.70
C MET A 72 3.08 -24.49 9.13
N TYR A 73 2.24 -24.81 8.15
CA TYR A 73 2.18 -26.13 7.53
C TYR A 73 3.45 -26.46 6.74
N SER A 74 4.05 -25.48 6.06
CA SER A 74 5.33 -25.70 5.39
C SER A 74 6.42 -26.09 6.40
N LEU A 75 6.52 -25.37 7.52
CA LEU A 75 7.47 -25.67 8.59
C LEU A 75 7.21 -27.01 9.28
N GLU A 76 5.94 -27.42 9.44
CA GLU A 76 5.59 -28.75 10.00
C GLU A 76 6.06 -29.89 9.11
N THR A 77 6.08 -29.67 7.79
CA THR A 77 6.54 -30.65 6.81
C THR A 77 8.07 -30.65 6.59
N CYS A 78 8.81 -29.75 7.27
CA CYS A 78 10.27 -29.71 7.18
C CYS A 78 10.92 -31.00 7.72
N PRO A 79 12.00 -31.49 7.06
CA PRO A 79 12.81 -32.57 7.60
C PRO A 79 13.63 -32.13 8.83
N ASN A 80 13.96 -30.84 8.94
CA ASN A 80 14.70 -30.31 10.08
C ASN A 80 13.82 -30.25 11.34
N THR A 81 14.21 -31.01 12.36
CA THR A 81 13.48 -31.14 13.62
C THR A 81 13.29 -29.81 14.34
N TRP A 82 14.27 -28.89 14.27
CA TRP A 82 14.17 -27.59 14.91
C TRP A 82 13.06 -26.72 14.31
N LEU A 83 13.00 -26.62 12.97
CA LEU A 83 11.97 -25.86 12.25
C LEU A 83 10.58 -26.44 12.47
N ARG A 84 10.48 -27.77 12.51
CA ARG A 84 9.22 -28.48 12.77
C ARG A 84 8.66 -28.18 14.16
N THR A 85 9.50 -28.16 15.19
CA THR A 85 9.06 -27.84 16.56
C THR A 85 8.64 -26.37 16.71
N HIS A 86 9.19 -25.46 15.89
CA HIS A 86 8.90 -24.03 15.95
C HIS A 86 7.93 -23.54 14.85
N SER A 87 7.15 -24.45 14.23
CA SER A 87 6.24 -24.10 13.12
C SER A 87 5.23 -23.01 13.48
N VAL A 88 4.73 -23.02 14.72
CA VAL A 88 3.77 -22.05 15.24
C VAL A 88 4.36 -20.62 15.24
N TRP A 89 5.67 -20.48 15.44
CA TRP A 89 6.34 -19.18 15.41
C TRP A 89 6.31 -18.57 13.99
N GLY A 90 6.35 -19.41 12.96
CA GLY A 90 6.17 -18.97 11.56
C GLY A 90 4.80 -18.35 11.31
N ARG A 91 3.73 -18.97 11.84
CA ARG A 91 2.37 -18.39 11.79
C ARG A 91 2.32 -17.02 12.46
N TYR A 92 2.84 -16.92 13.68
CA TYR A 92 2.83 -15.65 14.42
C TYR A 92 3.64 -14.57 13.71
N THR A 93 4.78 -14.92 13.10
CA THR A 93 5.61 -13.98 12.34
C THR A 93 4.86 -13.41 11.14
N VAL A 94 4.24 -14.27 10.31
CA VAL A 94 3.45 -13.81 9.15
C VAL A 94 2.25 -12.98 9.60
N SER A 95 1.51 -13.43 10.62
CA SER A 95 0.37 -12.70 11.16
C SER A 95 0.77 -11.33 11.72
N PHE A 96 1.90 -11.23 12.42
CA PHE A 96 2.44 -9.97 12.93
C PHE A 96 2.82 -9.00 11.81
N LEU A 97 3.52 -9.49 10.78
CA LEU A 97 3.86 -8.67 9.62
C LEU A 97 2.63 -8.20 8.83
N LEU A 98 1.60 -9.06 8.71
CA LEU A 98 0.33 -8.68 8.11
C LEU A 98 -0.33 -7.56 8.92
N ILE A 99 -0.41 -7.71 10.26
CA ILE A 99 -0.96 -6.66 11.14
C ILE A 99 -0.22 -5.33 10.95
N ILE A 100 1.12 -5.34 11.01
CA ILE A 100 1.93 -4.12 10.82
C ILE A 100 1.62 -3.48 9.47
N THR A 101 1.57 -4.28 8.40
CA THR A 101 1.33 -3.78 7.05
C THR A 101 -0.05 -3.13 6.94
N GLN A 102 -1.10 -3.77 7.48
CA GLN A 102 -2.45 -3.23 7.40
C GLN A 102 -2.67 -2.00 8.27
N LEU A 103 -2.12 -1.98 9.49
CA LEU A 103 -2.14 -0.77 10.32
C LEU A 103 -1.33 0.36 9.68
N GLY A 104 -0.23 0.04 8.99
CA GLY A 104 0.54 0.98 8.19
C GLY A 104 -0.30 1.62 7.08
N PHE A 105 -1.06 0.83 6.33
CA PHE A 105 -1.97 1.36 5.30
C PHE A 105 -3.09 2.21 5.87
N CYS A 106 -3.69 1.78 6.98
CA CYS A 106 -4.67 2.57 7.71
C CYS A 106 -4.09 3.93 8.11
N SER A 107 -2.83 3.97 8.55
CA SER A 107 -2.12 5.23 8.87
C SER A 107 -1.95 6.12 7.62
N VAL A 108 -1.51 5.56 6.49
CA VAL A 108 -1.36 6.29 5.22
C VAL A 108 -2.70 6.83 4.73
N TYR A 109 -3.78 6.06 4.83
CA TYR A 109 -5.14 6.51 4.49
C TYR A 109 -5.57 7.69 5.33
N PHE A 110 -5.26 7.65 6.63
CA PHE A 110 -5.54 8.72 7.58
C PHE A 110 -4.86 10.03 7.15
N MET A 111 -3.56 9.96 6.83
CA MET A 111 -2.77 11.11 6.36
C MET A 111 -3.29 11.64 5.02
N PHE A 112 -3.55 10.74 4.07
CA PHE A 112 -4.06 11.12 2.75
C PHE A 112 -5.39 11.89 2.84
N MET A 113 -6.33 11.40 3.67
CA MET A 113 -7.62 12.07 3.86
C MET A 113 -7.45 13.42 4.53
N ALA A 114 -6.54 13.54 5.50
CA ALA A 114 -6.24 14.80 6.16
C ALA A 114 -5.61 15.83 5.19
N ASP A 115 -4.61 15.42 4.40
CA ASP A 115 -3.97 16.27 3.39
C ASP A 115 -4.99 16.80 2.36
N ASN A 116 -5.83 15.91 1.84
CA ASN A 116 -6.85 16.31 0.86
C ASN A 116 -7.91 17.21 1.51
N LEU A 117 -8.39 16.89 2.71
CA LEU A 117 -9.39 17.70 3.40
C LEU A 117 -8.84 19.09 3.76
N GLN A 118 -7.59 19.17 4.22
CA GLN A 118 -6.92 20.44 4.50
C GLN A 118 -6.86 21.28 3.23
N GLN A 119 -6.34 20.72 2.15
CA GLN A 119 -6.23 21.44 0.88
C GLN A 119 -7.60 21.91 0.36
N MET A 120 -8.63 21.06 0.46
CA MET A 120 -10.00 21.42 0.09
C MET A 120 -10.55 22.60 0.89
N VAL A 121 -10.33 22.62 2.22
CA VAL A 121 -10.87 23.66 3.11
C VAL A 121 -10.10 24.97 2.96
N GLU A 122 -8.77 24.93 2.90
CA GLU A 122 -7.94 26.12 2.81
C GLU A 122 -8.05 26.82 1.45
N GLU A 123 -8.25 26.06 0.38
CA GLU A 123 -8.37 26.59 -0.98
C GLU A 123 -9.84 26.84 -1.40
N ALA A 124 -10.81 26.54 -0.53
CA ALA A 124 -12.24 26.75 -0.80
C ALA A 124 -12.52 28.21 -1.20
N TYR A 125 -11.87 29.18 -0.55
CA TYR A 125 -12.02 30.61 -0.83
C TYR A 125 -11.45 31.06 -2.18
N VAL A 126 -10.54 30.27 -2.77
CA VAL A 126 -9.85 30.58 -4.04
C VAL A 126 -10.40 29.71 -5.19
N THR A 127 -11.38 28.86 -4.92
CA THR A 127 -11.94 27.93 -5.90
C THR A 127 -12.69 28.69 -6.99
N SER A 128 -12.25 28.52 -8.24
CA SER A 128 -12.84 29.15 -9.43
C SER A 128 -13.44 28.11 -10.36
N ASN A 129 -14.35 28.53 -11.25
CA ASN A 129 -14.89 27.69 -12.33
C ASN A 129 -13.83 27.43 -13.43
N THR A 130 -12.79 28.26 -13.51
CA THR A 130 -11.73 28.12 -14.52
C THR A 130 -10.60 27.21 -14.03
N CYS A 131 -10.47 26.03 -14.62
CA CYS A 131 -9.39 25.08 -14.38
C CYS A 131 -8.10 25.49 -15.12
N ARG A 132 -7.51 26.64 -14.77
CA ARG A 132 -6.17 27.03 -15.26
C ARG A 132 -5.13 26.94 -14.15
N PRO A 133 -3.88 26.56 -14.46
CA PRO A 133 -2.79 26.54 -13.48
C PRO A 133 -2.48 27.99 -13.06
N ARG A 134 -3.07 28.43 -11.94
CA ARG A 134 -2.77 29.75 -11.37
C ARG A 134 -1.58 29.59 -10.45
N LYS A 135 -0.53 30.43 -10.63
CA LYS A 135 0.58 30.50 -9.68
C LYS A 135 0.01 30.79 -8.29
N ILE A 136 0.33 29.90 -7.38
CA ILE A 136 -0.22 29.75 -6.03
C ILE A 136 -0.03 31.06 -5.25
N LEU A 137 -1.13 31.71 -4.89
CA LEU A 137 -1.13 32.59 -3.73
C LEU A 137 -1.04 31.63 -2.54
N VAL A 138 0.14 31.53 -1.92
CA VAL A 138 0.36 30.67 -0.75
C VAL A 138 -0.48 31.26 0.39
N LEU A 139 -1.70 30.74 0.56
CA LEU A 139 -2.46 30.98 1.76
C LEU A 139 -1.74 30.19 2.86
N THR A 140 -1.26 30.89 3.88
CA THR A 140 -0.65 30.24 5.04
C THR A 140 -1.66 29.27 5.65
N PRO A 141 -1.28 27.99 5.90
CA PRO A 141 -2.20 27.04 6.49
C PRO A 141 -2.69 27.60 7.83
N THR A 142 -4.01 27.71 7.98
CA THR A 142 -4.61 28.31 9.18
C THR A 142 -4.65 27.32 10.33
N LEU A 143 -4.62 26.02 10.02
CA LEU A 143 -4.66 24.92 10.98
C LEU A 143 -3.60 23.87 10.62
N ASP A 144 -2.90 23.37 11.64
CA ASP A 144 -1.96 22.25 11.49
C ASP A 144 -2.71 20.98 11.02
N ILE A 145 -2.11 20.20 10.11
CA ILE A 145 -2.66 18.94 9.56
C ILE A 145 -3.15 17.98 10.65
N ARG A 146 -2.53 18.06 11.84
CA ARG A 146 -2.89 17.28 13.04
C ARG A 146 -4.33 17.49 13.50
N PHE A 147 -4.88 18.69 13.32
CA PHE A 147 -6.28 18.96 13.66
C PHE A 147 -7.23 18.29 12.68
N TYR A 148 -6.92 18.29 11.38
CA TYR A 148 -7.69 17.57 10.37
C TYR A 148 -7.67 16.07 10.63
N MET A 149 -6.51 15.53 11.01
CA MET A 149 -6.39 14.15 11.47
C MET A 149 -7.32 13.86 12.66
N LEU A 150 -7.27 14.66 13.72
CA LEU A 150 -8.12 14.46 14.90
C LEU A 150 -9.62 14.62 14.57
N ALA A 151 -9.97 15.49 13.63
CA ALA A 151 -11.35 15.68 13.18
C ALA A 151 -11.90 14.46 12.42
N ILE A 152 -11.08 13.74 11.67
CA ILE A 152 -11.47 12.54 10.91
C ILE A 152 -11.61 11.31 11.84
N LEU A 153 -10.85 11.26 12.94
CA LEU A 153 -10.82 10.16 13.91
C LEU A 153 -12.20 9.62 14.34
N PRO A 154 -13.13 10.45 14.86
CA PRO A 154 -14.43 9.95 15.32
C PRO A 154 -15.25 9.30 14.21
N PHE A 155 -15.15 9.78 12.97
CA PHE A 155 -15.86 9.21 11.82
C PHE A 155 -15.33 7.82 11.45
N LEU A 156 -14.01 7.62 11.53
CA LEU A 156 -13.40 6.31 11.28
C LEU A 156 -13.70 5.30 12.39
N ILE A 157 -13.73 5.73 13.65
CA ILE A 157 -14.16 4.88 14.77
C ILE A 157 -15.59 4.40 14.53
N LEU A 158 -16.50 5.32 14.18
CA LEU A 158 -17.88 4.97 13.89
C LEU A 158 -18.00 4.01 12.71
N LEU A 159 -17.19 4.22 11.66
CA LEU A 159 -17.19 3.34 10.49
C LEU A 159 -16.75 1.91 10.83
N VAL A 160 -15.72 1.76 11.67
CA VAL A 160 -15.19 0.44 12.08
C VAL A 160 -16.16 -0.33 12.98
N PHE A 161 -17.10 0.35 13.64
CA PHE A 161 -18.17 -0.30 14.40
C PHE A 161 -19.22 -0.97 13.51
N ILE A 162 -19.24 -0.68 12.20
CA ILE A 162 -20.12 -1.38 11.26
C ILE A 162 -19.57 -2.79 11.03
N GLN A 163 -20.08 -3.75 11.79
CA GLN A 163 -19.70 -5.16 11.70
C GLN A 163 -20.32 -5.87 10.49
N ASN A 164 -21.35 -5.29 9.87
CA ASN A 164 -22.02 -5.92 8.74
C ASN A 164 -21.23 -5.75 7.44
N LEU A 165 -20.36 -6.72 7.15
CA LEU A 165 -19.55 -6.77 5.92
C LEU A 165 -20.36 -6.65 4.63
N ARG A 166 -21.63 -7.08 4.60
CA ARG A 166 -22.46 -6.93 3.39
C ARG A 166 -22.78 -5.47 3.12
N VAL A 167 -23.16 -4.73 4.16
CA VAL A 167 -23.44 -3.30 4.07
C VAL A 167 -22.17 -2.54 3.68
N LEU A 168 -21.07 -2.82 4.37
CA LEU A 168 -19.78 -2.20 4.08
C LEU A 168 -19.30 -2.52 2.65
N SER A 169 -19.50 -3.75 2.18
CA SER A 169 -19.15 -4.15 0.82
C SER A 169 -19.92 -3.35 -0.23
N VAL A 170 -21.21 -3.05 -0.03
CA VAL A 170 -22.01 -2.24 -0.99
C VAL A 170 -21.51 -0.80 -1.06
N PHE A 171 -21.26 -0.17 0.09
CA PHE A 171 -20.67 1.18 0.11
C PHE A 171 -19.27 1.18 -0.50
N SER A 172 -18.48 0.16 -0.20
CA SER A 172 -17.12 0.05 -0.71
C SER A 172 -17.08 -0.23 -2.21
N THR A 173 -18.05 -0.94 -2.81
CA THR A 173 -18.10 -1.08 -4.28
C THR A 173 -18.44 0.24 -4.95
N LEU A 174 -19.40 1.01 -4.41
CA LEU A 174 -19.71 2.37 -4.89
C LEU A 174 -18.49 3.31 -4.77
N ALA A 175 -17.79 3.26 -3.64
CA ALA A 175 -16.51 3.94 -3.40
C ALA A 175 -15.42 3.53 -4.42
N SER A 176 -15.39 2.26 -4.83
CA SER A 176 -14.43 1.79 -5.85
C SER A 176 -14.75 2.34 -7.24
N ILE A 177 -16.03 2.44 -7.61
CA ILE A 177 -16.44 3.01 -8.89
C ILE A 177 -16.08 4.50 -8.95
N THR A 178 -16.35 5.23 -7.86
CA THR A 178 -16.05 6.66 -7.77
C THR A 178 -14.55 6.96 -7.73
N THR A 179 -13.74 6.12 -7.08
CA THR A 179 -12.26 6.23 -7.12
C THR A 179 -11.69 5.91 -8.51
N LEU A 180 -12.21 4.89 -9.20
CA LEU A 180 -11.83 4.61 -10.59
C LEU A 180 -12.18 5.77 -11.53
N TRP A 181 -13.36 6.38 -11.37
CA TRP A 181 -13.75 7.58 -12.12
C TRP A 181 -12.83 8.76 -11.83
N SER A 182 -12.57 9.03 -10.55
CA SER A 182 -11.65 10.07 -10.08
C SER A 182 -10.24 9.87 -10.66
N MET A 183 -9.78 8.62 -10.69
CA MET A 183 -8.51 8.22 -11.28
C MET A 183 -8.47 8.46 -12.80
N ALA A 184 -9.56 8.19 -13.52
CA ALA A 184 -9.64 8.49 -14.95
C ALA A 184 -9.52 10.00 -15.24
N LEU A 185 -10.17 10.85 -14.43
CA LEU A 185 -10.06 12.32 -14.55
C LEU A 185 -8.65 12.83 -14.22
N ILE A 186 -7.99 12.24 -13.22
CA ILE A 186 -6.58 12.53 -12.90
C ILE A 186 -5.70 12.17 -14.09
N PHE A 187 -5.92 10.99 -14.68
CA PHE A 187 -5.15 10.53 -15.84
C PHE A 187 -5.35 11.44 -17.05
N GLU A 188 -6.59 11.85 -17.34
CA GLU A 188 -6.89 12.81 -18.41
C GLU A 188 -6.13 14.13 -18.22
N TYR A 189 -6.12 14.67 -16.99
CA TYR A 189 -5.40 15.90 -16.67
C TYR A 189 -3.88 15.80 -16.89
N ILE A 190 -3.29 14.67 -16.52
CA ILE A 190 -1.84 14.46 -16.65
C ILE A 190 -1.39 14.40 -18.11
N VAL A 191 -2.22 13.80 -18.97
CA VAL A 191 -1.90 13.61 -20.39
C VAL A 191 -1.99 14.93 -21.17
N GLN A 192 -2.72 15.92 -20.66
CA GLN A 192 -2.81 17.25 -21.25
C GLN A 192 -1.51 18.05 -21.01
N GLU A 193 -0.99 18.73 -22.03
CA GLU A 193 0.13 19.69 -21.93
C GLU A 193 1.35 19.14 -21.14
N ILE A 194 1.88 17.98 -21.54
CA ILE A 194 3.09 17.42 -20.94
C ILE A 194 4.29 18.29 -21.34
N PRO A 195 5.03 18.89 -20.38
CA PRO A 195 6.20 19.71 -20.68
C PRO A 195 7.38 18.87 -21.17
N ASP A 196 8.36 19.53 -21.79
CA ASP A 196 9.54 18.85 -22.33
C ASP A 196 10.33 18.11 -21.23
N PRO A 197 10.50 16.77 -21.32
CA PRO A 197 11.09 15.96 -20.25
C PRO A 197 12.62 16.04 -20.20
N ARG A 198 13.27 16.74 -21.14
CA ARG A 198 14.74 16.77 -21.30
C ARG A 198 15.48 17.33 -20.10
N ASN A 199 14.80 18.14 -19.29
CA ASN A 199 15.39 18.77 -18.10
C ASN A 199 15.26 17.90 -16.84
N LEU A 200 14.60 16.73 -16.91
CA LEU A 200 14.40 15.84 -15.77
C LEU A 200 15.57 14.85 -15.65
N PRO A 201 16.06 14.56 -14.42
CA PRO A 201 17.12 13.59 -14.22
C PRO A 201 16.67 12.18 -14.66
N LEU A 202 17.47 11.56 -15.54
CA LEU A 202 17.25 10.20 -16.02
C LEU A 202 17.45 9.16 -14.89
N MET A 203 18.37 9.45 -13.98
CA MET A 203 18.67 8.64 -12.79
C MET A 203 18.84 9.58 -11.59
N ALA A 204 18.17 9.26 -10.50
CA ALA A 204 18.29 9.97 -9.23
C ALA A 204 19.37 9.35 -8.33
N SER A 205 19.56 9.90 -7.13
CA SER A 205 20.57 9.41 -6.19
C SER A 205 20.24 8.02 -5.64
N TRP A 206 21.26 7.26 -5.22
CA TRP A 206 21.06 5.95 -4.58
C TRP A 206 20.20 6.02 -3.31
N LYS A 207 20.32 7.12 -2.56
CA LYS A 207 19.54 7.37 -1.33
C LYS A 207 18.04 7.45 -1.64
N THR A 208 17.66 8.28 -2.61
CA THR A 208 16.26 8.43 -3.01
C THR A 208 15.73 7.17 -3.70
N PHE A 209 16.58 6.40 -4.39
CA PHE A 209 16.19 5.12 -4.98
C PHE A 209 15.70 4.10 -3.93
N LEU A 210 16.29 4.09 -2.74
CA LEU A 210 15.83 3.23 -1.64
C LEU A 210 14.42 3.63 -1.15
N LEU A 211 14.09 4.93 -1.16
CA LEU A 211 12.74 5.37 -0.86
C LEU A 211 11.74 4.89 -1.94
N PHE A 212 12.13 5.00 -3.21
CA PHE A 212 11.36 4.47 -4.33
C PHE A 212 11.10 2.97 -4.17
N PHE A 213 12.10 2.18 -3.78
CA PHE A 213 11.95 0.74 -3.57
C PHE A 213 10.86 0.43 -2.55
N GLY A 214 10.86 1.12 -1.40
CA GLY A 214 9.81 0.98 -0.39
C GLY A 214 8.42 1.32 -0.95
N THR A 215 8.28 2.46 -1.62
CA THR A 215 7.02 2.88 -2.25
C THR A 215 6.56 1.92 -3.34
N ALA A 216 7.47 1.38 -4.15
CA ALA A 216 7.16 0.42 -5.21
C ALA A 216 6.61 -0.89 -4.64
N ILE A 217 7.25 -1.45 -3.60
CA ILE A 217 6.77 -2.65 -2.91
C ILE A 217 5.42 -2.40 -2.23
N PHE A 218 5.28 -1.26 -1.56
CA PHE A 218 4.00 -0.85 -0.96
C PHE A 218 2.88 -0.84 -2.01
N THR A 219 3.18 -0.34 -3.21
CA THR A 219 2.19 -0.17 -4.28
C THR A 219 1.79 -1.51 -4.90
N PHE A 220 2.71 -2.47 -4.98
CA PHE A 220 2.42 -3.86 -5.40
C PHE A 220 2.03 -4.77 -4.22
N GLU A 221 1.52 -4.19 -3.13
CA GLU A 221 0.96 -4.98 -2.05
C GLU A 221 -0.42 -5.52 -2.44
N GLY A 222 -0.66 -6.76 -2.03
CA GLY A 222 -1.79 -7.60 -2.46
C GLY A 222 -1.52 -9.08 -2.20
N VAL A 223 -0.24 -9.43 -1.95
CA VAL A 223 0.24 -10.79 -1.67
C VAL A 223 -0.53 -11.43 -0.51
N GLY A 224 -0.82 -10.65 0.55
CA GLY A 224 -1.58 -11.13 1.70
C GLY A 224 -3.03 -11.54 1.39
N MET A 225 -3.61 -10.95 0.34
CA MET A 225 -5.00 -11.17 -0.07
C MET A 225 -5.14 -12.16 -1.23
N VAL A 226 -4.05 -12.51 -1.91
CA VAL A 226 -4.07 -13.43 -3.05
C VAL A 226 -4.64 -14.80 -2.68
N LEU A 227 -4.26 -15.34 -1.52
CA LEU A 227 -4.77 -16.64 -1.04
C LEU A 227 -6.26 -16.58 -0.68
N SER A 228 -6.69 -15.54 0.04
CA SER A 228 -8.09 -15.39 0.42
C SER A 228 -8.99 -15.17 -0.81
N LEU A 229 -8.54 -14.39 -1.80
CA LEU A 229 -9.26 -14.21 -3.06
C LEU A 229 -9.38 -15.51 -3.86
N ARG A 230 -8.35 -16.35 -3.86
CA ARG A 230 -8.40 -17.67 -4.51
C ARG A 230 -9.40 -18.59 -3.82
N ASN A 231 -9.41 -18.59 -2.48
CA ASN A 231 -10.32 -19.43 -1.69
C ASN A 231 -11.80 -19.09 -1.92
N GLN A 232 -12.10 -17.85 -2.34
CA GLN A 232 -13.45 -17.39 -2.65
C GLN A 232 -13.86 -17.64 -4.12
N MET A 233 -12.96 -18.13 -4.99
CA MET A 233 -13.32 -18.43 -6.39
C MET A 233 -14.08 -19.75 -6.52
N LYS A 234 -15.14 -19.73 -7.34
CA LYS A 234 -15.85 -20.96 -7.77
C LYS A 234 -14.93 -21.97 -8.47
N HIS A 235 -13.97 -21.47 -9.28
CA HIS A 235 -13.00 -22.26 -10.02
C HIS A 235 -11.56 -21.81 -9.68
N PRO A 236 -10.99 -22.27 -8.57
CA PRO A 236 -9.67 -21.83 -8.09
C PRO A 236 -8.50 -22.22 -9.02
N GLN A 237 -8.72 -23.13 -9.98
CA GLN A 237 -7.72 -23.55 -10.98
C GLN A 237 -7.43 -22.44 -12.00
N GLN A 238 -8.41 -21.58 -12.28
CA GLN A 238 -8.26 -20.46 -13.22
C GLN A 238 -7.65 -19.21 -12.56
N PHE A 239 -7.37 -19.25 -11.25
CA PHE A 239 -6.89 -18.08 -10.49
C PHE A 239 -5.57 -17.54 -11.04
N SER A 240 -4.63 -18.41 -11.45
CA SER A 240 -3.33 -17.96 -11.98
C SER A 240 -3.49 -17.11 -13.25
N PHE A 241 -4.42 -17.46 -14.14
CA PHE A 241 -4.72 -16.63 -15.32
C PHE A 241 -5.29 -15.27 -14.91
N VAL A 242 -6.23 -15.26 -13.95
CA VAL A 242 -6.81 -14.01 -13.42
C VAL A 242 -5.75 -13.14 -12.75
N LEU A 243 -4.81 -13.75 -12.02
CA LEU A 243 -3.69 -13.07 -11.38
C LEU A 243 -2.77 -12.42 -12.42
N TYR A 244 -2.31 -13.17 -13.43
CA TYR A 244 -1.45 -12.61 -14.48
C TYR A 244 -2.14 -11.47 -15.25
N LEU A 245 -3.40 -11.65 -15.63
CA LEU A 245 -4.17 -10.61 -16.32
C LEU A 245 -4.32 -9.36 -15.44
N GLY A 246 -4.74 -9.55 -14.18
CA GLY A 246 -4.96 -8.45 -13.24
C GLY A 246 -3.69 -7.69 -12.92
N MET A 247 -2.62 -8.39 -12.57
CA MET A 247 -1.36 -7.74 -12.23
C MET A 247 -0.68 -7.10 -13.43
N SER A 248 -0.83 -7.64 -14.65
CA SER A 248 -0.33 -6.98 -15.86
C SER A 248 -1.03 -5.63 -16.07
N LEU A 249 -2.35 -5.56 -15.87
CA LEU A 249 -3.09 -4.30 -15.94
C LEU A 249 -2.64 -3.31 -14.87
N VAL A 250 -2.40 -3.78 -13.64
CA VAL A 250 -1.89 -2.97 -12.53
C VAL A 250 -0.50 -2.40 -12.86
N ILE A 251 0.44 -3.23 -13.33
CA ILE A 251 1.80 -2.81 -13.70
C ILE A 251 1.77 -1.74 -14.80
N ILE A 252 0.95 -1.93 -15.84
CA ILE A 252 0.81 -0.96 -16.93
C ILE A 252 0.24 0.36 -16.40
N LEU A 253 -0.83 0.30 -15.60
CA LEU A 253 -1.46 1.48 -15.00
C LEU A 253 -0.47 2.25 -14.12
N TYR A 254 0.29 1.53 -13.29
CA TYR A 254 1.23 2.10 -12.32
C TYR A 254 2.42 2.74 -12.99
N THR A 255 2.99 2.04 -13.99
CA THR A 255 4.10 2.56 -14.78
C THR A 255 3.67 3.82 -15.53
N CYS A 256 2.48 3.78 -16.16
CA CYS A 256 1.95 4.90 -16.93
C CYS A 256 1.62 6.12 -16.05
N LEU A 257 0.91 5.93 -14.92
CA LEU A 257 0.63 7.04 -14.01
C LEU A 257 1.92 7.61 -13.41
N GLY A 258 2.82 6.75 -12.94
CA GLY A 258 4.07 7.19 -12.33
C GLY A 258 4.92 8.01 -13.29
N THR A 259 5.12 7.53 -14.52
CA THR A 259 5.93 8.23 -15.53
C THR A 259 5.30 9.55 -15.94
N LEU A 260 4.05 9.50 -16.41
CA LEU A 260 3.37 10.68 -16.95
C LEU A 260 3.16 11.72 -15.84
N GLY A 261 2.82 11.29 -14.63
CA GLY A 261 2.70 12.17 -13.47
C GLY A 261 4.01 12.88 -13.16
N TYR A 262 5.14 12.16 -13.15
CA TYR A 262 6.44 12.78 -12.94
C TYR A 262 6.85 13.71 -14.09
N MET A 263 6.56 13.35 -15.35
CA MET A 263 6.80 14.23 -16.49
C MET A 263 5.99 15.53 -16.42
N LYS A 264 4.72 15.45 -15.96
CA LYS A 264 3.84 16.61 -15.85
C LYS A 264 4.27 17.57 -14.75
N PHE A 265 4.59 17.07 -13.56
CA PHE A 265 4.85 17.90 -12.38
C PHE A 265 6.34 18.15 -12.10
N GLY A 266 7.23 17.33 -12.65
CA GLY A 266 8.68 17.46 -12.52
C GLY A 266 9.14 17.53 -11.06
N SER A 267 9.92 18.55 -10.73
CA SER A 267 10.43 18.79 -9.37
C SER A 267 9.33 19.10 -8.35
N ASN A 268 8.17 19.58 -8.79
CA ASN A 268 7.07 20.02 -7.92
C ASN A 268 6.09 18.89 -7.56
N THR A 269 6.43 17.64 -7.90
CA THR A 269 5.65 16.46 -7.51
C THR A 269 5.55 16.37 -5.98
N GLN A 270 4.32 16.33 -5.46
CA GLN A 270 3.99 16.22 -4.04
C GLN A 270 3.86 14.75 -3.62
N ALA A 271 3.65 14.50 -2.32
CA ALA A 271 3.51 13.14 -1.75
C ALA A 271 2.36 12.33 -2.35
N SER A 272 1.31 13.02 -2.83
CA SER A 272 0.22 12.43 -3.59
C SER A 272 -0.10 13.27 -4.82
N ILE A 273 -0.40 12.60 -5.94
CA ILE A 273 -0.80 13.24 -7.19
C ILE A 273 -2.06 14.12 -7.05
N THR A 274 -2.93 13.79 -6.09
CA THR A 274 -4.14 14.57 -5.81
C THR A 274 -3.81 15.99 -5.34
N LEU A 275 -2.72 16.15 -4.59
CA LEU A 275 -2.26 17.44 -4.07
C LEU A 275 -1.68 18.34 -5.17
N ASN A 276 -1.28 17.76 -6.30
CA ASN A 276 -0.79 18.47 -7.47
C ASN A 276 -1.90 18.97 -8.41
N LEU A 277 -3.17 18.58 -8.19
CA LEU A 277 -4.29 18.99 -9.04
C LEU A 277 -4.67 20.46 -8.81
N PRO A 278 -5.14 21.17 -9.86
CA PRO A 278 -5.50 22.58 -9.75
C PRO A 278 -6.83 22.77 -9.02
N ASN A 279 -7.03 23.97 -8.49
CA ASN A 279 -8.11 24.28 -7.55
C ASN A 279 -9.36 24.78 -8.26
N CYS A 280 -9.97 23.91 -9.06
CA CYS A 280 -11.29 24.16 -9.65
C CYS A 280 -12.31 23.14 -9.15
N TRP A 281 -13.61 23.48 -9.24
CA TRP A 281 -14.70 22.65 -8.72
C TRP A 281 -14.66 21.19 -9.18
N LEU A 282 -14.22 20.93 -10.41
CA LEU A 282 -14.07 19.57 -10.93
C LEU A 282 -13.03 18.78 -10.13
N TYR A 283 -11.80 19.28 -9.98
CA TYR A 283 -10.75 18.55 -9.25
C TYR A 283 -10.93 18.60 -7.74
N GLN A 284 -11.61 19.63 -7.19
CA GLN A 284 -12.06 19.62 -5.80
C GLN A 284 -13.07 18.48 -5.56
N SER A 285 -13.99 18.25 -6.50
CA SER A 285 -14.90 17.10 -6.45
C SER A 285 -14.15 15.76 -6.56
N VAL A 286 -13.10 15.69 -7.39
CA VAL A 286 -12.21 14.51 -7.49
C VAL A 286 -11.51 14.24 -6.16
N LYS A 287 -10.92 15.24 -5.50
CA LYS A 287 -10.27 15.10 -4.18
C LYS A 287 -11.27 14.57 -3.14
N LEU A 288 -12.50 15.10 -3.13
CA LEU A 288 -13.56 14.66 -2.22
C LEU A 288 -14.00 13.22 -2.48
N MET A 289 -14.33 12.90 -3.74
CA MET A 289 -14.78 11.57 -4.14
C MET A 289 -13.71 10.51 -3.85
N TYR A 290 -12.44 10.83 -4.10
CA TYR A 290 -11.32 9.92 -3.81
C TYR A 290 -11.14 9.74 -2.29
N SER A 291 -11.25 10.82 -1.51
CA SER A 291 -11.15 10.77 -0.04
C SER A 291 -12.27 9.94 0.58
N ILE A 292 -13.52 10.11 0.12
CA ILE A 292 -14.66 9.25 0.52
C ILE A 292 -14.39 7.79 0.10
N GLY A 293 -13.80 7.60 -1.07
CA GLY A 293 -13.36 6.29 -1.56
C GLY A 293 -12.41 5.57 -0.61
N ILE A 294 -11.37 6.26 -0.17
CA ILE A 294 -10.39 5.78 0.80
C ILE A 294 -11.02 5.59 2.18
N PHE A 295 -11.93 6.47 2.60
CA PHE A 295 -12.66 6.33 3.86
C PHE A 295 -13.36 4.96 3.95
N PHE A 296 -14.09 4.53 2.92
CA PHE A 296 -14.70 3.20 2.91
C PHE A 296 -13.69 2.05 2.70
N THR A 297 -12.57 2.32 2.03
CA THR A 297 -11.50 1.33 1.83
C THR A 297 -10.73 1.07 3.12
N TYR A 298 -10.61 2.08 3.98
CA TYR A 298 -10.03 1.98 5.32
C TYR A 298 -10.69 0.88 6.14
N ALA A 299 -12.03 0.82 6.17
CA ALA A 299 -12.74 -0.19 6.94
C ALA A 299 -12.51 -1.61 6.42
N LEU A 300 -12.30 -1.79 5.12
CA LEU A 300 -11.92 -3.09 4.55
C LEU A 300 -10.51 -3.49 4.96
N GLN A 301 -9.55 -2.57 4.86
CA GLN A 301 -8.16 -2.87 5.22
C GLN A 301 -8.00 -3.13 6.72
N PHE A 302 -8.75 -2.40 7.54
CA PHE A 302 -8.81 -2.57 8.98
C PHE A 302 -9.41 -3.91 9.40
N HIS A 303 -10.26 -4.53 8.57
CA HIS A 303 -10.88 -5.80 8.91
C HIS A 303 -9.86 -6.93 9.08
N VAL A 304 -8.80 -6.93 8.29
CA VAL A 304 -7.76 -7.96 8.33
C VAL A 304 -7.02 -8.02 9.67
N PRO A 305 -6.44 -6.93 10.22
CA PRO A 305 -5.83 -6.97 11.55
C PRO A 305 -6.88 -7.19 12.65
N ALA A 306 -8.11 -6.70 12.47
CA ALA A 306 -9.20 -6.96 13.40
C ALA A 306 -9.53 -8.46 13.50
N GLU A 307 -9.65 -9.18 12.39
CA GLU A 307 -9.88 -10.64 12.36
C GLU A 307 -8.75 -11.44 13.01
N ILE A 308 -7.52 -10.92 13.00
CA ILE A 308 -6.36 -11.60 13.62
C ILE A 308 -6.31 -11.32 15.13
N ILE A 309 -6.53 -10.07 15.56
CA ILE A 309 -6.30 -9.64 16.95
C ILE A 309 -7.53 -9.91 17.83
N ILE A 310 -8.73 -9.59 17.35
CA ILE A 310 -9.95 -9.58 18.16
C ILE A 310 -10.29 -10.96 18.73
N PRO A 311 -10.24 -12.08 17.97
CA PRO A 311 -10.56 -13.39 18.51
C PRO A 311 -9.65 -13.80 19.68
N VAL A 312 -8.37 -13.40 19.63
CA VAL A 312 -7.40 -13.66 20.71
C VAL A 312 -7.82 -12.94 21.99
N VAL A 313 -8.23 -11.68 21.89
CA VAL A 313 -8.68 -10.90 23.05
C VAL A 313 -10.03 -11.39 23.58
N ILE A 314 -10.99 -11.66 22.69
CA ILE A 314 -12.32 -12.16 23.06
C ILE A 314 -12.23 -13.51 23.77
N SER A 315 -11.33 -14.40 23.36
CA SER A 315 -11.15 -15.72 23.99
C SER A 315 -10.77 -15.66 25.48
N GLN A 316 -10.25 -14.51 25.94
CA GLN A 316 -9.85 -14.26 27.32
C GLN A 316 -10.91 -13.45 28.09
N ALA A 317 -11.92 -12.92 27.40
CA ALA A 317 -12.97 -12.10 27.99
C ALA A 317 -14.17 -12.96 28.42
N SER A 318 -14.80 -12.59 29.54
CA SER A 318 -16.07 -13.18 29.96
C SER A 318 -17.19 -12.81 28.98
N GLU A 319 -18.19 -13.68 28.80
CA GLU A 319 -19.30 -13.53 27.85
C GLU A 319 -20.01 -12.16 27.91
N SER A 320 -20.18 -11.60 29.12
CA SER A 320 -20.81 -10.29 29.33
C SER A 320 -19.99 -9.10 28.83
N TRP A 321 -18.67 -9.26 28.68
CA TRP A 321 -17.74 -8.21 28.28
C TRP A 321 -17.24 -8.36 26.83
N VAL A 322 -17.66 -9.41 26.11
CA VAL A 322 -17.18 -9.71 24.75
C VAL A 322 -17.43 -8.54 23.79
N LEU A 323 -18.64 -7.98 23.79
CA LEU A 323 -18.99 -6.87 22.89
C LEU A 323 -18.22 -5.59 23.24
N PHE A 324 -18.06 -5.31 24.54
CA PHE A 324 -17.27 -4.16 24.99
C PHE A 324 -15.80 -4.32 24.63
N ALA A 325 -15.24 -5.53 24.79
CA ALA A 325 -13.86 -5.84 24.42
C ALA A 325 -13.63 -5.71 22.91
N ASP A 326 -14.54 -6.24 22.07
CA ASP A 326 -14.47 -6.09 20.60
C ASP A 326 -14.41 -4.61 20.20
N LEU A 327 -15.37 -3.81 20.66
CA LEU A 327 -15.45 -2.39 20.32
C LEU A 327 -14.25 -1.61 20.86
N SER A 328 -13.80 -1.91 22.08
CA SER A 328 -12.64 -1.24 22.69
C SER A 328 -11.35 -1.53 21.94
N VAL A 329 -11.10 -2.79 21.53
CA VAL A 329 -9.93 -3.16 20.73
C VAL A 329 -9.97 -2.46 19.37
N ARG A 330 -11.14 -2.42 18.73
CA ARG A 330 -11.32 -1.70 17.46
C ARG A 330 -10.97 -0.23 17.58
N THR A 331 -11.52 0.46 18.58
CA THR A 331 -11.21 1.87 18.86
C THR A 331 -9.73 2.06 19.15
N ALA A 332 -9.12 1.19 19.97
CA ALA A 332 -7.70 1.27 20.30
C ALA A 332 -6.80 1.13 19.06
N LEU A 333 -7.12 0.22 18.14
CA LEU A 333 -6.37 0.05 16.89
C LEU A 333 -6.54 1.26 15.95
N VAL A 334 -7.74 1.83 15.83
CA VAL A 334 -7.94 3.07 15.04
C VAL A 334 -7.15 4.23 15.66
N CYS A 335 -7.21 4.40 16.98
CA CYS A 335 -6.42 5.42 17.68
C CYS A 335 -4.91 5.21 17.48
N LEU A 336 -4.43 3.97 17.51
CA LEU A 336 -3.03 3.64 17.23
C LEU A 336 -2.60 4.13 15.84
N THR A 337 -3.42 3.91 14.81
CA THR A 337 -3.13 4.37 13.44
C THR A 337 -3.21 5.90 13.29
N CYS A 338 -4.01 6.57 14.11
CA CYS A 338 -4.06 8.03 14.15
C CYS A 338 -2.80 8.60 14.83
N VAL A 339 -2.37 8.00 15.95
CA VAL A 339 -1.15 8.41 16.66
C VAL A 339 0.09 8.23 15.79
N SER A 340 0.21 7.12 15.05
CA SER A 340 1.31 6.93 14.08
C SER A 340 1.31 7.99 12.98
N ALA A 341 0.15 8.33 12.43
CA ALA A 341 -0.01 9.39 11.43
C ALA A 341 0.37 10.79 11.97
N ILE A 342 0.00 11.10 13.23
CA ILE A 342 0.36 12.37 13.88
C ILE A 342 1.86 12.46 14.17
N LEU A 343 2.48 11.34 14.56
CA LEU A 343 3.91 11.29 14.88
C LEU A 343 4.78 11.55 13.64
N ILE A 344 4.37 11.04 12.49
CA ILE A 344 5.09 11.16 11.22
C ILE A 344 4.16 11.73 10.15
N PRO A 345 3.93 13.06 10.10
CA PRO A 345 3.05 13.70 9.11
C PRO A 345 3.73 13.85 7.73
N ARG A 346 4.43 12.80 7.27
CA ARG A 346 5.16 12.72 5.99
C ARG A 346 4.67 11.50 5.21
N LEU A 347 3.66 11.69 4.35
CA LEU A 347 2.96 10.59 3.67
C LEU A 347 3.91 9.73 2.84
N ASP A 348 4.87 10.35 2.16
CA ASP A 348 5.90 9.71 1.36
C ASP A 348 6.80 8.78 2.19
N LEU A 349 7.25 9.24 3.36
CA LEU A 349 8.10 8.45 4.25
C LEU A 349 7.35 7.28 4.87
N VAL A 350 6.11 7.47 5.31
CA VAL A 350 5.31 6.39 5.92
C VAL A 350 5.04 5.29 4.89
N ILE A 351 4.69 5.66 3.65
CA ILE A 351 4.53 4.70 2.54
C ILE A 351 5.82 3.92 2.32
N SER A 352 6.96 4.60 2.26
CA SER A 352 8.24 3.95 2.02
C SER A 352 8.68 3.06 3.19
N LEU A 353 8.44 3.48 4.43
CA LEU A 353 8.78 2.73 5.65
C LEU A 353 7.95 1.44 5.77
N VAL A 354 6.62 1.54 5.60
CA VAL A 354 5.73 0.38 5.64
C VAL A 354 6.09 -0.60 4.51
N GLY A 355 6.33 -0.06 3.31
CA GLY A 355 6.73 -0.85 2.15
C GLY A 355 8.06 -1.58 2.32
N SER A 356 9.07 -0.88 2.84
CA SER A 356 10.41 -1.44 3.06
C SER A 356 10.46 -2.42 4.23
N VAL A 357 9.78 -2.17 5.36
CA VAL A 357 9.84 -3.08 6.52
C VAL A 357 8.96 -4.30 6.30
N SER A 358 7.64 -4.12 6.30
CA SER A 358 6.70 -5.24 6.46
C SER A 358 6.25 -5.80 5.12
N SER A 359 6.00 -4.94 4.12
CA SER A 359 5.58 -5.40 2.79
C SER A 359 6.71 -6.15 2.06
N SER A 360 7.97 -5.71 2.18
CA SER A 360 9.10 -6.42 1.55
C SER A 360 9.29 -7.82 2.13
N ALA A 361 9.13 -7.97 3.45
CA ALA A 361 9.20 -9.27 4.11
C ALA A 361 8.09 -10.20 3.61
N LEU A 362 6.85 -9.72 3.57
CA LEU A 362 5.69 -10.50 3.10
C LEU A 362 5.71 -10.78 1.60
N ALA A 363 6.23 -9.87 0.78
CA ALA A 363 6.14 -9.98 -0.67
C ALA A 363 7.36 -10.68 -1.29
N LEU A 364 8.57 -10.45 -0.76
CA LEU A 364 9.82 -10.91 -1.39
C LEU A 364 10.62 -11.90 -0.54
N ILE A 365 10.51 -11.86 0.79
CA ILE A 365 11.33 -12.73 1.65
C ILE A 365 10.60 -14.05 1.95
N ILE A 366 9.35 -13.98 2.40
CA ILE A 366 8.61 -15.15 2.88
C ILE A 366 8.21 -16.11 1.74
N PRO A 367 7.71 -15.68 0.57
CA PRO A 367 7.32 -16.62 -0.48
C PRO A 367 8.47 -17.51 -1.00
N PRO A 368 9.67 -16.98 -1.30
CA PRO A 368 10.80 -17.83 -1.68
C PRO A 368 11.26 -18.78 -0.57
N LEU A 369 11.25 -18.33 0.70
CA LEU A 369 11.55 -19.23 1.84
C LEU A 369 10.52 -20.36 1.93
N LEU A 370 9.25 -20.05 1.68
CA LEU A 370 8.17 -21.04 1.63
C LEU A 370 8.36 -22.06 0.51
N GLU A 371 8.81 -21.62 -0.68
CA GLU A 371 9.13 -22.50 -1.82
C GLU A 371 10.26 -23.45 -1.48
N LEU A 372 11.36 -22.90 -0.96
CA LEU A 372 12.51 -23.67 -0.48
C LEU A 372 12.07 -24.74 0.50
N ILE A 373 11.31 -24.38 1.54
CA ILE A 373 10.87 -25.31 2.58
C ILE A 373 9.93 -26.40 2.03
N THR A 374 8.94 -26.00 1.23
CA THR A 374 7.84 -26.90 0.82
C THR A 374 8.32 -27.94 -0.20
N PHE A 375 9.20 -27.53 -1.12
CA PHE A 375 9.66 -28.35 -2.24
C PHE A 375 11.07 -28.93 -2.05
N TYR A 376 11.80 -28.57 -0.98
CA TYR A 376 13.07 -29.22 -0.61
C TYR A 376 13.05 -30.76 -0.69
N PRO A 377 12.03 -31.47 -0.17
CA PRO A 377 12.00 -32.94 -0.22
C PRO A 377 11.70 -33.54 -1.61
N GLU A 378 11.42 -32.72 -2.63
CA GLU A 378 11.07 -33.18 -3.99
C GLU A 378 12.21 -32.99 -5.00
N ASP A 379 13.47 -32.94 -4.55
CA ASP A 379 14.67 -32.74 -5.36
C ASP A 379 14.59 -31.46 -6.24
N MET A 380 14.64 -30.31 -5.57
CA MET A 380 14.62 -29.00 -6.22
C MET A 380 15.82 -28.76 -7.13
N SER A 381 15.56 -28.15 -8.28
CA SER A 381 16.64 -27.71 -9.17
C SER A 381 17.51 -26.64 -8.50
N CYS A 382 18.83 -26.71 -8.75
CA CYS A 382 19.78 -25.71 -8.23
C CYS A 382 19.42 -24.28 -8.70
N VAL A 383 18.82 -24.15 -9.89
CA VAL A 383 18.34 -22.88 -10.44
C VAL A 383 17.21 -22.29 -9.60
N THR A 384 16.25 -23.11 -9.16
CA THR A 384 15.15 -22.67 -8.29
C THR A 384 15.69 -22.17 -6.95
N ILE A 385 16.63 -22.91 -6.36
CA ILE A 385 17.26 -22.54 -5.08
C ILE A 385 18.03 -21.21 -5.23
N ALA A 386 18.85 -21.08 -6.27
CA ALA A 386 19.62 -19.86 -6.51
C ALA A 386 18.70 -18.65 -6.75
N LYS A 387 17.63 -18.82 -7.52
CA LYS A 387 16.58 -17.82 -7.73
C LYS A 387 15.98 -17.37 -6.40
N ASP A 388 15.54 -18.30 -5.56
CA ASP A 388 14.84 -17.99 -4.31
C ASP A 388 15.73 -17.26 -3.31
N ILE A 389 16.98 -17.69 -3.21
CA ILE A 389 17.99 -17.02 -2.37
C ILE A 389 18.24 -15.60 -2.89
N MET A 390 18.40 -15.41 -4.20
CA MET A 390 18.63 -14.08 -4.78
C MET A 390 17.45 -13.12 -4.52
N ILE A 391 16.21 -13.59 -4.69
CA ILE A 391 15.01 -12.79 -4.43
C ILE A 391 14.91 -12.43 -2.94
N SER A 392 15.16 -13.40 -2.06
CA SER A 392 15.12 -13.19 -0.61
C SER A 392 16.20 -12.21 -0.15
N ILE A 393 17.43 -12.29 -0.69
CA ILE A 393 18.51 -11.33 -0.43
C ILE A 393 18.12 -9.93 -0.90
N LEU A 394 17.55 -9.79 -2.11
CA LEU A 394 17.09 -8.50 -2.60
C LEU A 394 16.02 -7.90 -1.68
N GLY A 395 15.06 -8.70 -1.23
CA GLY A 395 14.05 -8.29 -0.25
C GLY A 395 14.68 -7.85 1.08
N LEU A 396 15.66 -8.60 1.59
CA LEU A 396 16.35 -8.28 2.84
C LEU A 396 17.17 -6.99 2.74
N LEU A 397 17.95 -6.82 1.67
CA LEU A 397 18.72 -5.60 1.44
C LEU A 397 17.80 -4.39 1.30
N GLY A 398 16.72 -4.54 0.54
CA GLY A 398 15.69 -3.51 0.40
C GLY A 398 15.00 -3.17 1.72
N CYS A 399 14.78 -4.16 2.58
CA CYS A 399 14.25 -3.96 3.92
C CYS A 399 15.21 -3.15 4.79
N VAL A 400 16.47 -3.59 4.91
CA VAL A 400 17.47 -2.94 5.76
C VAL A 400 17.77 -1.52 5.27
N PHE A 401 18.09 -1.36 3.99
CA PHE A 401 18.48 -0.07 3.44
C PHE A 401 17.30 0.89 3.27
N GLY A 402 16.10 0.39 2.90
CA GLY A 402 14.89 1.20 2.82
C GLY A 402 14.47 1.74 4.19
N THR A 403 14.50 0.88 5.22
CA THR A 403 14.20 1.29 6.60
C THR A 403 15.22 2.31 7.10
N TYR A 404 16.51 2.06 6.89
CA TYR A 404 17.56 2.98 7.27
C TYR A 404 17.38 4.36 6.62
N GLN A 405 17.11 4.41 5.32
CA GLN A 405 16.92 5.66 4.60
C GLN A 405 15.66 6.40 5.06
N ALA A 406 14.54 5.69 5.24
CA ALA A 406 13.29 6.30 5.71
C ALA A 406 13.44 6.90 7.12
N LEU A 407 14.13 6.20 8.04
CA LEU A 407 14.42 6.71 9.38
C LEU A 407 15.43 7.86 9.35
N TYR A 408 16.44 7.78 8.48
CA TYR A 408 17.42 8.85 8.31
C TYR A 408 16.75 10.15 7.86
N GLU A 409 15.86 10.10 6.86
CA GLU A 409 15.11 11.28 6.39
C GLU A 409 14.03 11.76 7.36
N LEU A 410 13.57 10.90 8.25
CA LEU A 410 12.67 11.27 9.34
C LEU A 410 13.38 12.11 10.40
N ILE A 411 14.64 11.78 10.72
CA ILE A 411 15.45 12.46 11.73
C ILE A 411 16.02 13.78 11.19
N GLN A 412 16.25 13.89 9.88
CA GLN A 412 16.70 15.14 9.30
C GLN A 412 15.63 16.22 9.44
N PRO A 413 15.96 17.39 10.04
CA PRO A 413 15.01 18.50 10.10
C PRO A 413 14.63 18.87 8.66
N SER A 414 13.32 19.00 8.42
CA SER A 414 12.79 19.53 7.17
C SER A 414 13.34 20.93 7.00
N ASN A 415 14.46 21.06 6.27
CA ASN A 415 14.86 22.32 5.70
C ASN A 415 13.79 22.63 4.67
N TYR A 416 12.73 23.31 5.09
CA TYR A 416 12.03 24.23 4.21
C TYR A 416 13.11 25.15 3.67
N SER A 417 13.64 24.82 2.49
CA SER A 417 14.31 25.79 1.67
C SER A 417 13.25 26.82 1.31
N ILE A 418 13.09 27.81 2.17
CA ILE A 418 12.76 29.17 1.75
C ILE A 418 13.92 29.52 0.83
N ALA A 419 13.81 29.10 -0.44
CA ALA A 419 14.66 29.61 -1.48
C ALA A 419 14.38 31.12 -1.46
N ASN A 420 15.37 31.87 -1.00
CA ASN A 420 15.38 33.33 -0.98
C ASN A 420 14.82 33.85 -2.31
N SER A 421 13.54 34.22 -2.32
CA SER A 421 12.90 35.02 -3.35
C SER A 421 13.34 36.47 -3.17
N THR A 422 14.64 36.71 -3.36
CA THR A 422 15.24 38.06 -3.45
C THR A 422 16.19 38.16 -4.65
N ALA A 423 15.86 37.50 -5.75
CA ALA A 423 16.50 37.75 -7.04
C ALA A 423 15.47 37.62 -8.14
N VAL A 424 14.73 38.71 -8.41
CA VAL A 424 14.49 39.33 -9.73
C VAL A 424 13.68 40.61 -9.47
N TYR A 425 14.37 41.68 -9.09
CA TYR A 425 14.01 43.05 -9.46
C TYR A 425 15.28 43.67 -10.04
N ALA A 426 15.47 43.45 -11.34
CA ALA A 426 16.29 44.26 -12.24
C ALA A 426 15.83 43.95 -13.66
#